data_AF-A0A183HML7-F1
#
_entry.id   AF-A0A183HML7-F1
#
_cell.length_a   1.000
_cell.length_b   1.000
_cell.length_c   1.000
_cell.angle_alpha   90.00
_cell.angle_beta   90.00
_cell.angle_gamma   90.00
#
_symmetry.space_group_name_H-M   'P 1'
#
loop_
_entity.id
_entity.type
_entity.pdbx_description
1 polymer ?
#
loop_
_entity_poly.entity_id
_entity_poly.type
_entity_poly.pdbx_seq_one_letter_code
_entity_poly.pdbx_strand_id
1 'polypeptide(L)'
;MGKQLTWYACAVYLSMWQGNPLERMVPKKYSLAELLRICKISVLEFFEKVTKWVEMVNGPRRLKDHINRVQSSLAVVAVVFKKLLPIFRKIFAPPCSNDDDEKAVNCKKLFSLIWTLFIVMRKQFNSDDLMNSFHLLLCTVDFVFQDLRRSELTCLLDGDFSNFF
;
A
#
# COMPACT_ATOMS: atom_id res chain seq x y z
N MET A 1 -30.29 0.91 1.54
CA MET A 1 -29.50 1.04 0.30
C MET A 1 -28.06 0.50 0.39
N GLY A 2 -27.31 0.69 1.48
CA GLY A 2 -25.89 0.27 1.57
C GLY A 2 -25.58 -1.22 1.34
N LYS A 3 -26.44 -2.14 1.81
CA LYS A 3 -26.20 -3.60 1.67
C LYS A 3 -26.14 -4.09 0.22
N GLN A 4 -26.84 -3.46 -0.72
CA GLN A 4 -26.85 -3.88 -2.14
C GLN A 4 -25.58 -3.43 -2.87
N LEU A 5 -25.09 -2.22 -2.59
CA LEU A 5 -23.85 -1.66 -3.16
C LEU A 5 -22.62 -2.53 -2.86
N THR A 6 -22.55 -3.10 -1.65
CA THR A 6 -21.47 -4.00 -1.27
C THR A 6 -21.43 -5.28 -2.13
N TRP A 7 -22.60 -5.85 -2.45
CA TRP A 7 -22.67 -7.03 -3.31
C TRP A 7 -22.35 -6.69 -4.78
N TYR A 8 -22.76 -5.52 -5.27
CA TYR A 8 -22.35 -5.04 -6.60
C TYR A 8 -20.83 -4.89 -6.71
N ALA A 9 -20.16 -4.35 -5.68
CA ALA A 9 -18.70 -4.26 -5.66
C ALA A 9 -18.03 -5.64 -5.78
N CYS A 10 -18.55 -6.62 -5.04
CA CYS A 10 -18.06 -8.00 -5.09
C CYS A 10 -18.27 -8.60 -6.49
N ALA A 11 -19.48 -8.48 -7.04
CA ALA A 11 -19.79 -9.01 -8.37
C ALA A 11 -18.90 -8.40 -9.46
N VAL A 12 -18.76 -7.07 -9.49
CA VAL A 12 -17.90 -6.38 -10.47
C VAL A 12 -16.44 -6.81 -10.32
N TYR A 13 -15.91 -6.87 -9.09
CA TYR A 13 -14.55 -7.34 -8.83
C TYR A 13 -14.30 -8.76 -9.34
N LEU A 14 -15.22 -9.68 -9.04
CA LEU A 14 -15.11 -11.08 -9.44
C LEU A 14 -15.24 -11.27 -10.95
N SER A 15 -16.16 -10.55 -11.60
CA SER A 15 -16.29 -10.57 -13.06
C SER A 15 -15.03 -10.07 -13.77
N MET A 16 -14.40 -9.00 -13.25
CA MET A 16 -13.13 -8.49 -13.78
C MET A 16 -11.97 -9.48 -13.59
N TRP A 17 -11.97 -10.24 -12.48
CA TRP A 17 -10.95 -11.25 -12.23
C TRP A 17 -11.11 -12.48 -13.13
N GLN A 18 -12.35 -12.95 -13.33
CA GLN A 18 -12.62 -14.14 -14.14
C GLN A 18 -12.23 -13.93 -15.61
N GLY A 19 -12.43 -12.72 -16.15
CA GLY A 19 -12.08 -12.36 -17.51
C GLY A 19 -12.91 -13.13 -18.54
N ASN A 20 -13.72 -12.44 -19.34
CA ASN A 20 -14.51 -13.12 -20.37
C ASN A 20 -13.59 -13.40 -21.58
N PRO A 21 -13.36 -14.67 -21.99
CA PRO A 21 -12.50 -14.96 -23.15
C PRO A 21 -13.14 -14.54 -24.49
N LEU A 22 -14.45 -14.28 -24.51
CA LEU A 22 -15.25 -14.07 -25.73
C LEU A 22 -15.58 -12.60 -26.02
N GLU A 23 -15.38 -11.67 -25.09
CA GLU A 23 -15.72 -10.25 -25.28
C GLU A 23 -14.51 -9.43 -25.72
N ARG A 24 -14.57 -8.92 -26.97
CA ARG A 24 -13.59 -7.98 -27.55
C ARG A 24 -13.55 -6.60 -26.88
N MET A 25 -14.42 -6.34 -25.91
CA MET A 25 -14.51 -5.07 -25.20
C MET A 25 -14.30 -5.35 -23.72
N VAL A 26 -13.09 -5.08 -23.24
CA VAL A 26 -12.81 -5.10 -21.80
C VAL A 26 -13.66 -3.98 -21.18
N PRO A 27 -14.69 -4.25 -20.36
CA PRO A 27 -15.35 -3.19 -19.62
C PRO A 27 -14.27 -2.48 -18.78
N LYS A 28 -14.38 -1.15 -18.66
CA LYS A 28 -13.44 -0.31 -17.90
C LYS A 28 -12.94 -1.04 -16.65
N LYS A 29 -11.64 -1.35 -16.60
CA LYS A 29 -11.05 -2.04 -15.44
C LYS A 29 -11.01 -1.05 -14.28
N TYR A 30 -11.63 -1.42 -13.17
CA TYR A 30 -11.54 -0.68 -11.92
C TYR A 30 -10.54 -1.36 -10.99
N SER A 31 -9.64 -0.59 -10.40
CA SER A 31 -8.86 -1.05 -9.26
C SER A 31 -9.77 -1.33 -8.06
N LEU A 32 -9.29 -2.16 -7.13
CA LEU A 32 -10.02 -2.41 -5.89
C LEU A 32 -10.29 -1.09 -5.15
N ALA A 33 -9.30 -0.19 -5.07
CA ALA A 33 -9.47 1.11 -4.41
C ALA A 33 -10.58 1.96 -5.04
N GLU A 34 -10.69 1.97 -6.36
CA GLU A 34 -11.77 2.68 -7.06
C GLU A 34 -13.14 2.08 -6.75
N LEU A 35 -13.27 0.75 -6.76
CA LEU A 35 -14.51 0.07 -6.41
C LEU A 35 -14.95 0.40 -4.98
N LEU A 36 -14.04 0.29 -4.02
CA LEU A 36 -14.32 0.60 -2.61
C LEU A 36 -14.82 2.04 -2.45
N ARG A 37 -14.19 2.99 -3.16
CA ARG A 37 -14.57 4.42 -3.13
C ARG A 37 -15.94 4.67 -3.75
N ILE A 38 -16.23 4.08 -4.92
CA ILE A 38 -17.51 4.24 -5.63
C ILE A 38 -18.65 3.65 -4.80
N CYS A 39 -18.45 2.44 -4.29
CA CYS A 39 -19.46 1.73 -3.50
C CYS A 39 -19.53 2.21 -2.04
N LYS A 40 -18.60 3.06 -1.60
CA LYS A 40 -18.49 3.59 -0.23
C LYS A 40 -18.42 2.49 0.82
N ILE A 41 -17.63 1.45 0.54
CA ILE A 41 -17.44 0.29 1.43
C ILE A 41 -16.03 0.25 1.99
N SER A 42 -15.89 -0.22 3.22
CA SER A 42 -14.57 -0.40 3.82
C SER A 42 -13.85 -1.61 3.21
N VAL A 43 -12.51 -1.61 3.29
CA VAL A 43 -11.67 -2.75 2.90
C VAL A 43 -12.10 -4.02 3.65
N LEU A 44 -12.34 -3.91 4.96
CA LEU A 44 -12.73 -5.03 5.81
C LEU A 44 -14.09 -5.60 5.37
N GLU A 45 -15.09 -4.73 5.22
CA GLU A 45 -16.43 -5.12 4.78
C GLU A 45 -16.39 -5.79 3.39
N PHE A 46 -15.59 -5.26 2.46
CA PHE A 46 -15.40 -5.88 1.15
C PHE A 46 -14.87 -7.31 1.25
N PHE A 47 -13.78 -7.53 2.00
CA PHE A 47 -13.19 -8.86 2.12
C PHE A 47 -14.10 -9.86 2.84
N GLU A 48 -14.85 -9.41 3.85
CA GLU A 48 -15.87 -10.25 4.48
C GLU A 48 -16.96 -10.70 3.49
N LYS A 49 -17.38 -9.81 2.60
CA LYS A 49 -18.50 -10.05 1.67
C LYS A 49 -18.08 -10.84 0.46
N VAL A 50 -16.92 -10.55 -0.13
CA VAL A 50 -16.41 -11.28 -1.29
C VAL A 50 -16.06 -12.71 -0.91
N THR A 51 -15.54 -12.96 0.29
CA THR A 51 -15.28 -14.33 0.79
C THR A 51 -16.58 -15.11 0.92
N LYS A 52 -17.61 -14.53 1.57
CA LYS A 52 -18.94 -15.14 1.65
C LYS A 52 -19.55 -15.41 0.27
N TRP A 53 -19.39 -14.47 -0.68
CA TRP A 53 -19.85 -14.67 -2.05
C TRP A 53 -19.21 -15.90 -2.69
N VAL A 54 -17.87 -15.98 -2.63
CA VAL A 54 -17.10 -17.08 -3.22
C VAL A 54 -17.47 -18.42 -2.59
N GLU A 55 -17.79 -18.45 -1.29
CA GLU A 55 -18.33 -19.63 -0.61
C GLU A 55 -19.71 -20.02 -1.11
N MET A 56 -20.66 -19.07 -1.16
CA MET A 56 -22.04 -19.31 -1.61
C MET A 56 -22.12 -19.87 -3.04
N VAL A 57 -21.25 -19.39 -3.95
CA VAL A 57 -21.23 -19.84 -5.35
C VAL A 57 -20.35 -21.08 -5.58
N ASN A 58 -19.80 -21.69 -4.53
CA ASN A 58 -18.81 -22.76 -4.63
C ASN A 58 -17.65 -22.42 -5.59
N GLY A 59 -17.14 -21.19 -5.49
CA GLY A 59 -16.15 -20.66 -6.41
C GLY A 59 -14.85 -21.47 -6.45
N PRO A 60 -14.14 -21.48 -7.59
CA PRO A 60 -12.97 -22.32 -7.80
C PRO A 60 -11.85 -21.99 -6.82
N ARG A 61 -11.02 -22.98 -6.47
CA ARG A 61 -9.89 -22.81 -5.52
C ARG A 61 -8.98 -21.64 -5.89
N ARG A 62 -8.66 -21.45 -7.17
CA ARG A 62 -7.84 -20.34 -7.66
C ARG A 62 -8.40 -18.96 -7.31
N LEU A 63 -9.73 -18.82 -7.29
CA LEU A 63 -10.41 -17.59 -6.92
C LEU A 63 -10.30 -17.35 -5.41
N LYS A 64 -10.56 -18.39 -4.60
CA LYS A 64 -10.36 -18.33 -3.13
C LYS A 64 -8.92 -17.92 -2.80
N ASP A 65 -7.93 -18.56 -3.43
CA ASP A 65 -6.52 -18.26 -3.22
C ASP A 65 -6.17 -16.83 -3.68
N HIS A 66 -6.79 -16.32 -4.75
CA HIS A 66 -6.59 -14.94 -5.19
C HIS A 66 -7.09 -13.94 -4.14
N ILE A 67 -8.32 -14.10 -3.64
CA ILE A 67 -8.87 -13.23 -2.59
C ILE A 67 -7.97 -13.25 -1.35
N ASN A 68 -7.60 -14.45 -0.89
CA ASN A 68 -6.73 -14.63 0.27
C ASN A 68 -5.36 -13.97 0.08
N ARG A 69 -4.75 -14.08 -1.10
CA ARG A 69 -3.46 -13.42 -1.40
C ARG A 69 -3.58 -11.91 -1.37
N VAL A 70 -4.61 -11.32 -2.00
CA VAL A 70 -4.80 -9.86 -2.00
C VAL A 70 -5.05 -9.35 -0.58
N GLN A 71 -5.90 -10.03 0.19
CA GLN A 71 -6.18 -9.67 1.59
C GLN A 71 -4.93 -9.74 2.46
N SER A 72 -4.17 -10.84 2.37
CA SER A 72 -2.95 -11.05 3.17
C SER A 72 -1.87 -10.03 2.80
N SER A 73 -1.65 -9.78 1.50
CA SER A 73 -0.67 -8.80 1.03
C SER A 73 -1.03 -7.39 1.51
N LEU A 74 -2.31 -7.01 1.48
CA LEU A 74 -2.77 -5.72 1.98
C LEU A 74 -2.62 -5.59 3.50
N ALA A 75 -2.89 -6.66 4.25
CA ALA A 75 -2.70 -6.69 5.70
C ALA A 75 -1.23 -6.47 6.08
N VAL A 76 -0.29 -7.14 5.40
CA VAL A 76 1.15 -6.94 5.58
C VAL A 76 1.54 -5.49 5.29
N VAL A 77 1.15 -4.95 4.13
CA VAL A 77 1.44 -3.55 3.75
C VAL A 77 0.88 -2.57 4.78
N ALA A 78 -0.34 -2.77 5.28
CA ALA A 78 -0.95 -1.91 6.28
C ALA A 78 -0.17 -1.91 7.61
N VAL A 79 0.32 -3.07 8.05
CA VAL A 79 1.15 -3.18 9.26
C VAL A 79 2.50 -2.49 9.08
N VAL A 80 3.14 -2.68 7.92
CA VAL A 80 4.42 -2.05 7.60
C VAL A 80 4.28 -0.53 7.49
N PHE A 81 3.21 -0.03 6.85
CA PHE A 81 2.90 1.41 6.78
C PHE A 81 2.78 2.04 8.18
N LYS A 82 2.05 1.37 9.09
CA LYS A 82 1.91 1.84 10.47
C LYS A 82 3.25 1.91 11.21
N LYS A 83 4.20 1.05 10.87
CA LYS A 83 5.54 1.02 11.48
C LYS A 83 6.50 2.02 10.85
N LEU A 84 6.30 2.41 9.60
CA LEU A 84 7.10 3.46 8.96
C LEU A 84 7.01 4.78 9.74
N LEU A 85 5.83 5.17 10.24
CA LEU A 85 5.67 6.44 10.95
C LEU A 85 6.59 6.62 12.18
N PRO A 86 6.60 5.71 13.18
CA PRO A 86 7.51 5.83 14.31
C PRO A 86 8.99 5.65 13.94
N ILE A 87 9.33 4.91 12.87
CA ILE A 87 10.71 4.83 12.37
C ILE A 87 11.12 6.16 11.77
N PHE A 88 10.27 6.73 10.91
CA PHE A 88 10.51 8.00 10.24
C PHE A 88 10.73 9.13 11.24
N ARG A 89 9.86 9.24 12.25
CA ARG A 89 9.95 10.26 13.31
C ARG A 89 11.19 10.15 14.20
N LYS A 90 11.86 8.99 14.21
CA LYS A 90 13.11 8.82 14.96
C LYS A 90 14.32 9.28 14.15
N ILE A 91 14.26 9.20 12.82
CA ILE A 91 15.44 9.37 11.95
C ILE A 91 15.44 10.74 11.27
N PHE A 92 14.25 11.23 10.90
CA PHE A 92 14.09 12.44 10.10
C PHE A 92 13.47 13.56 10.92
N ALA A 93 13.89 14.79 10.60
CA ALA A 93 13.43 16.00 11.25
C ALA A 93 11.90 16.16 11.13
N PRO A 94 11.25 16.82 12.12
CA PRO A 94 9.83 17.11 12.02
C PRO A 94 9.54 18.09 10.87
N PRO A 95 8.30 18.12 10.34
CA PRO A 95 7.89 19.11 9.34
C PRO A 95 8.12 20.54 9.88
N CYS A 96 8.80 21.39 9.11
CA CYS A 96 8.99 22.80 9.45
C CYS A 96 7.79 23.63 8.98
N SER A 97 7.55 24.77 9.63
CA SER A 97 6.43 25.68 9.28
C SER A 97 6.52 26.27 7.87
N ASN A 98 7.68 26.20 7.21
CA ASN A 98 7.91 26.67 5.84
C ASN A 98 7.78 25.56 4.78
N ASP A 99 7.20 24.40 5.13
CA ASP A 99 6.99 23.25 4.23
C ASP A 99 6.01 23.49 3.06
N ASP A 100 5.44 24.70 2.95
CA ASP A 100 4.49 25.09 1.89
C ASP A 100 5.16 25.35 0.53
N ASP A 101 6.49 25.37 0.46
CA ASP A 101 7.18 25.44 -0.83
C ASP A 101 7.08 24.09 -1.58
N GLU A 102 6.13 24.01 -2.53
CA GLU A 102 5.91 22.86 -3.39
C GLU A 102 7.14 22.45 -4.22
N LYS A 103 8.19 23.28 -4.32
CA LYS A 103 9.42 22.92 -5.05
C LYS A 103 10.53 22.37 -4.14
N ALA A 104 10.52 22.69 -2.85
CA ALA A 104 11.54 22.20 -1.91
C ALA A 104 11.29 20.75 -1.48
N VAL A 105 12.35 19.97 -1.28
CA VAL A 105 12.25 18.65 -0.63
C VAL A 105 11.92 18.89 0.84
N ASN A 106 10.83 18.29 1.32
CA ASN A 106 10.37 18.42 2.69
C ASN A 106 10.04 17.04 3.30
N CYS A 107 9.77 17.01 4.61
CA CYS A 107 9.56 15.77 5.35
C CYS A 107 8.34 14.97 4.82
N LYS A 108 7.29 15.64 4.34
CA LYS A 108 6.10 14.98 3.75
C LYS A 108 6.46 14.27 2.43
N LYS A 109 7.23 14.92 1.56
CA LYS A 109 7.72 14.33 0.31
C LYS A 109 8.69 13.18 0.57
N LEU A 110 9.57 13.33 1.56
CA LEU A 110 10.50 12.27 1.95
C LEU A 110 9.79 11.03 2.47
N PHE A 111 8.79 11.20 3.34
CA PHE A 111 7.95 10.09 3.81
C PHE A 111 7.25 9.39 2.63
N SER A 112 6.70 10.18 1.70
CA SER A 112 6.02 9.66 0.51
C SER A 112 6.98 8.92 -0.43
N LEU A 113 8.22 9.42 -0.59
CA LEU A 113 9.29 8.80 -1.36
C LEU A 113 9.66 7.44 -0.76
N ILE A 114 9.98 7.39 0.54
CA ILE A 114 10.33 6.15 1.25
C ILE A 114 9.21 5.12 1.10
N TRP A 115 7.96 5.54 1.31
CA TRP A 115 6.83 4.64 1.17
C TRP A 115 6.65 4.12 -0.26
N THR A 116 6.76 5.01 -1.25
CA THR A 116 6.64 4.63 -2.66
C THR A 116 7.74 3.68 -3.08
N LEU A 117 8.99 3.98 -2.70
CA LEU A 117 10.15 3.13 -2.97
C LEU A 117 9.97 1.75 -2.35
N PHE A 118 9.52 1.68 -1.10
CA PHE A 118 9.19 0.41 -0.45
C PHE A 118 8.17 -0.40 -1.24
N ILE A 119 7.06 0.21 -1.69
CA ILE A 119 6.02 -0.49 -2.48
C ILE A 119 6.57 -1.03 -3.80
N VAL A 120 7.38 -0.23 -4.50
CA VAL A 120 8.01 -0.64 -5.77
C VAL A 120 8.97 -1.81 -5.55
N MET A 121 9.87 -1.69 -4.57
CA MET A 121 10.86 -2.72 -4.27
C MET A 121 10.19 -4.01 -3.77
N ARG A 122 9.15 -3.91 -2.93
CA ARG A 122 8.41 -5.08 -2.43
C ARG A 122 7.82 -5.89 -3.57
N LYS A 123 7.26 -5.20 -4.58
CA LYS A 123 6.72 -5.84 -5.78
C LYS A 123 7.81 -6.53 -6.60
N GLN A 124 9.01 -5.94 -6.68
CA GLN A 124 10.14 -6.53 -7.43
C GLN A 124 10.68 -7.80 -6.75
N PHE A 125 10.76 -7.82 -5.43
CA PHE A 125 11.30 -8.95 -4.67
C PHE A 125 10.26 -10.01 -4.26
N ASN A 126 8.98 -9.85 -4.64
CA ASN A 126 7.88 -10.72 -4.23
C ASN A 126 7.85 -10.99 -2.71
N SER A 127 8.15 -9.95 -1.92
CA SER A 127 8.23 -10.03 -0.46
C SER A 127 6.82 -9.98 0.14
N ASP A 128 6.18 -11.14 0.20
CA ASP A 128 4.78 -11.25 0.61
C ASP A 128 4.60 -11.47 2.12
N ASP A 129 5.61 -11.96 2.83
CA ASP A 129 5.57 -12.15 4.27
C ASP A 129 5.97 -10.88 5.04
N LEU A 130 5.54 -10.85 6.30
CA LEU A 130 5.71 -9.68 7.16
C LEU A 130 7.18 -9.43 7.53
N MET A 131 7.96 -10.49 7.78
CA MET A 131 9.34 -10.36 8.22
C MET A 131 10.21 -9.77 7.11
N ASN A 132 10.16 -10.34 5.91
CA ASN A 132 10.91 -9.81 4.78
C ASN A 132 10.44 -8.41 4.39
N SER A 133 9.15 -8.09 4.53
CA SER A 133 8.64 -6.73 4.31
C SER A 133 9.21 -5.72 5.32
N PHE A 134 9.44 -6.13 6.57
CA PHE A 134 10.12 -5.27 7.56
C PHE A 134 11.58 -5.05 7.25
N HIS A 135 12.31 -6.12 6.91
CA HIS A 135 13.71 -5.99 6.51
C HIS A 135 13.85 -5.07 5.29
N LEU A 136 12.99 -5.23 4.29
CA LEU A 136 12.98 -4.36 3.13
C LEU A 136 12.65 -2.90 3.47
N LEU A 137 11.71 -2.65 4.39
CA LEU A 137 11.42 -1.30 4.87
C LEU A 137 12.67 -0.67 5.50
N LEU A 138 13.37 -1.40 6.38
CA LEU A 138 14.58 -0.89 7.03
C LEU A 138 15.68 -0.60 6.01
N CYS A 139 15.91 -1.49 5.04
CA CYS A 139 16.86 -1.25 3.96
C CYS A 139 16.48 -0.02 3.11
N THR A 140 15.19 0.18 2.86
CA THR A 140 14.70 1.34 2.10
C THR A 140 14.95 2.64 2.87
N VAL A 141 14.70 2.65 4.18
CA VAL A 141 14.95 3.80 5.05
C VAL A 141 16.45 4.08 5.16
N ASP A 142 17.28 3.05 5.37
CA ASP A 142 18.74 3.18 5.45
C ASP A 142 19.33 3.72 4.13
N PHE A 143 18.87 3.23 2.99
CA PHE A 143 19.27 3.75 1.68
C PHE A 143 19.00 5.25 1.56
N VAL A 144 17.79 5.70 1.90
CA VAL A 144 17.41 7.12 1.83
C VAL A 144 18.18 7.95 2.87
N PHE A 145 18.40 7.41 4.07
CA PHE A 145 19.20 8.06 5.11
C PHE A 145 20.65 8.29 4.65
N GLN A 146 21.29 7.28 4.07
CA GLN A 146 22.66 7.38 3.55
C GLN A 146 22.77 8.36 2.38
N ASP A 147 21.78 8.41 1.51
CA ASP A 147 21.71 9.36 0.40
C ASP A 147 21.61 10.80 0.91
N LEU A 148 20.70 11.08 1.84
CA LEU A 148 20.56 12.40 2.46
C LEU A 148 21.84 12.85 3.17
N ARG A 149 22.50 11.95 3.89
CA ARG A 149 23.76 12.26 4.60
C ARG A 149 24.89 12.66 3.65
N ARG A 150 24.91 12.11 2.43
CA ARG A 150 25.91 12.46 1.39
C ARG A 150 25.52 13.70 0.58
N SER A 151 24.29 14.19 0.76
CA SER A 151 23.72 15.33 0.04
C SER A 151 23.79 16.61 0.88
N GLU A 152 23.41 17.73 0.28
CA GLU A 152 23.25 19.02 0.99
C GLU A 152 21.96 19.10 1.83
N LEU A 153 21.14 18.04 1.85
CA LEU A 153 19.82 17.99 2.52
C LEU A 153 19.88 17.41 3.94
N THR A 154 21.01 17.52 4.64
CA THR A 154 21.19 17.01 6.00
C THR A 154 20.25 17.65 7.02
N CYS A 155 19.68 18.82 6.72
CA CYS A 155 18.66 19.47 7.54
C CYS A 155 17.36 18.66 7.70
N LEU A 156 17.14 17.66 6.86
CA LEU A 156 16.01 16.74 6.95
C LEU A 156 16.27 15.55 7.91
N LEU A 157 17.48 15.43 8.45
CA LEU A 157 17.83 14.43 9.45
C LEU A 157 17.60 15.00 10.85
N ASP A 158 17.15 14.16 11.78
CA ASP A 158 17.04 14.58 13.18
C ASP A 158 18.44 14.72 13.80
N GLY A 159 18.63 15.75 14.63
CA GLY A 159 19.95 16.21 15.11
C GLY A 159 20.73 15.19 15.93
N ASP A 160 20.02 14.25 16.57
CA ASP A 160 20.63 13.14 17.30
C ASP A 160 21.33 12.13 16.36
N PHE A 161 20.86 11.99 15.12
CA PHE A 161 21.46 11.11 14.10
C PHE A 161 22.49 11.82 13.21
N SER A 162 22.47 13.15 13.18
CA SER A 162 23.50 13.97 12.51
C SER A 162 24.89 13.82 13.15
N ASN A 163 24.97 13.38 14.41
CA ASN A 163 26.21 13.19 15.17
C ASN A 163 26.65 11.72 15.30
N PHE A 164 25.87 10.75 14.78
CA PHE A 164 26.35 9.38 14.67
C PHE A 164 27.18 9.24 13.37
N PHE A 165 28.49 9.41 13.57
CA PHE A 165 29.63 9.27 12.64
C PHE A 165 30.04 10.51 11.84
#